data_AF-A0A2G9PPE1-F1
#
_entry.id   AF-A0A2G9PPE1-F1
#
_cell.length_a   1.000
_cell.length_b   1.000
_cell.length_c   1.000
_cell.angle_alpha   90.00
_cell.angle_beta   90.00
_cell.angle_gamma   90.00
#
_symmetry.space_group_name_H-M   'P 1'
#
loop_
_entity.id
_entity.type
_entity.pdbx_description
1 polymer ?
#
loop_
_entity_poly.entity_id
_entity_poly.type
_entity_poly.pdbx_seq_one_letter_code
_entity_poly.pdbx_strand_id
1 'polypeptide(L)'
;MNTRALLITLVFLVSLISVSATCTDNDGSNYGLASYVTDVNGTTHNDYCADYHTLVEMGCEGAYVSEKRFYCDYKCIEGKCVDAPVVEPIACVDMDGEDFFTKSYIIDEWGKQFYDECQPREMLLERVCRKNIGSEKYKRCDYKCIDGRCIIAEEPTCVDPDSKNLSIQTTVVDEDGRTLKDVCESHNKVSEAICENGKAIYKIFQCNGECKNGACEEVETAVMCSSDKTLCYGDYTTKCVNNKWIYEKCEYGCDSSSSGCRSSPTIIEEETKAPVVDKSDPIVKVPETKTTEPVKQEIKETTSVSIEQPAAQPEQVVETKCSGCEDIDGHCYSIGQRIDQIGVKSYCSNIKDIINQKNNGESCQDGFECLSSACVDRMCQDKVVLYVPLIKRFFSFVNEFLFH
;
A
#
# COMPACT_ATOMS: atom_id res chain seq x y z
N MET A 1 45.55 -9.23 -116.63
CA MET A 1 44.39 -8.61 -117.30
C MET A 1 43.11 -9.21 -116.74
N ASN A 2 42.11 -8.33 -116.51
CA ASN A 2 40.70 -8.58 -116.18
C ASN A 2 40.29 -8.75 -114.70
N THR A 3 40.37 -7.61 -114.02
CA THR A 3 39.28 -6.96 -113.27
C THR A 3 37.85 -7.27 -113.76
N ARG A 4 36.94 -7.60 -112.83
CA ARG A 4 35.52 -7.17 -112.70
C ARG A 4 34.85 -8.06 -111.64
N ALA A 5 34.68 -7.55 -110.42
CA ALA A 5 33.42 -6.98 -109.95
C ALA A 5 32.36 -8.05 -109.63
N LEU A 6 32.27 -8.43 -108.36
CA LEU A 6 31.00 -8.88 -107.79
C LEU A 6 30.95 -8.54 -106.30
N LEU A 7 30.69 -7.26 -106.09
CA LEU A 7 30.19 -6.66 -104.86
C LEU A 7 28.72 -7.09 -104.76
N ILE A 8 28.45 -8.25 -104.15
CA ILE A 8 27.08 -8.75 -103.90
C ILE A 8 26.93 -8.94 -102.39
N THR A 9 26.32 -7.92 -101.82
CA THR A 9 25.32 -8.01 -100.75
C THR A 9 25.76 -8.72 -99.47
N LEU A 10 26.52 -7.99 -98.66
CA LEU A 10 26.29 -7.97 -97.22
C LEU A 10 24.86 -7.43 -97.00
N VAL A 11 23.85 -8.27 -97.22
CA VAL A 11 22.49 -8.01 -96.72
C VAL A 11 22.65 -8.00 -95.21
N PHE A 12 22.75 -6.80 -94.66
CA PHE A 12 22.36 -6.50 -93.32
C PHE A 12 20.97 -7.10 -93.12
N LEU A 13 20.91 -8.35 -92.65
CA LEU A 13 19.84 -8.83 -91.80
C LEU A 13 19.93 -7.99 -90.52
N VAL A 14 19.55 -6.71 -90.62
CA VAL A 14 18.88 -6.06 -89.50
C VAL A 14 17.58 -6.82 -89.42
N SER A 15 17.61 -7.96 -88.73
CA SER A 15 16.43 -8.53 -88.14
C SER A 15 15.77 -7.38 -87.42
N LEU A 16 14.68 -6.87 -87.99
CA LEU A 16 13.70 -6.08 -87.28
C LEU A 16 13.21 -7.00 -86.16
N ILE A 17 13.98 -7.03 -85.07
CA ILE A 17 13.49 -7.47 -83.78
C ILE A 17 12.44 -6.42 -83.47
N SER A 18 11.21 -6.66 -83.93
CA SER A 18 10.04 -6.00 -83.40
C SER A 18 10.03 -6.38 -81.93
N VAL A 19 10.68 -5.56 -81.11
CA VAL A 19 10.45 -5.52 -79.67
C VAL A 19 8.99 -5.09 -79.57
N SER A 20 8.09 -6.08 -79.58
CA SER A 20 6.70 -5.86 -79.25
C SER A 20 6.73 -5.25 -77.87
N ALA A 21 6.37 -3.97 -77.74
CA ALA A 21 6.25 -3.35 -76.44
C ALA A 21 5.24 -4.18 -75.64
N THR A 22 5.70 -4.79 -74.55
CA THR A 22 4.89 -5.65 -73.70
C THR A 22 4.65 -4.97 -72.37
N CYS A 23 3.41 -5.02 -71.91
CA CYS A 23 3.10 -4.82 -70.52
C CYS A 23 3.81 -5.93 -69.71
N THR A 24 4.42 -5.56 -68.58
CA THR A 24 5.09 -6.53 -67.69
C THR A 24 4.47 -6.45 -66.30
N ASP A 25 3.93 -7.59 -65.86
CA ASP A 25 3.39 -7.82 -64.52
C ASP A 25 4.47 -8.52 -63.69
N ASN A 26 4.84 -7.93 -62.56
CA ASN A 26 6.00 -8.34 -61.78
C ASN A 26 5.70 -9.49 -60.80
N ASP A 27 4.44 -9.85 -60.56
CA ASP A 27 4.07 -10.92 -59.65
C ASP A 27 3.13 -11.99 -60.25
N GLY A 28 2.61 -11.73 -61.46
CA GLY A 28 1.74 -12.67 -62.16
C GLY A 28 0.36 -12.79 -61.51
N SER A 29 -0.16 -11.69 -60.95
CA SER A 29 -1.43 -11.59 -60.25
C SER A 29 -1.45 -12.33 -58.90
N ASN A 30 -0.42 -12.12 -58.08
CA ASN A 30 -0.31 -12.73 -56.75
C ASN A 30 -0.80 -11.78 -55.67
N TYR A 31 -2.08 -11.92 -55.33
CA TYR A 31 -2.80 -11.07 -54.36
C TYR A 31 -2.19 -11.02 -52.94
N GLY A 32 -1.26 -11.93 -52.58
CA GLY A 32 -0.55 -11.92 -51.30
C GLY A 32 0.74 -11.10 -51.31
N LEU A 33 1.17 -10.60 -52.46
CA LEU A 33 2.34 -9.77 -52.67
C LEU A 33 1.91 -8.37 -53.09
N ALA A 34 2.56 -7.34 -52.54
CA ALA A 34 2.34 -5.99 -53.03
C ALA A 34 3.23 -5.79 -54.26
N SER A 35 2.64 -5.54 -55.42
CA SER A 35 3.36 -5.51 -56.68
C SER A 35 3.00 -4.30 -57.56
N TYR A 36 3.50 -4.33 -58.79
CA TYR A 36 3.24 -3.33 -59.80
C TYR A 36 3.36 -3.89 -61.21
N VAL A 37 2.66 -3.23 -62.13
CA VAL A 37 2.72 -3.45 -63.57
C VAL A 37 3.42 -2.28 -64.24
N THR A 38 4.25 -2.55 -65.26
CA THR A 38 4.81 -1.51 -66.13
C THR A 38 4.18 -1.57 -67.52
N ASP A 39 3.58 -0.47 -67.96
CA ASP A 39 2.95 -0.36 -69.28
C ASP A 39 3.99 -0.21 -70.41
N VAL A 40 3.52 -0.22 -71.66
CA VAL A 40 4.37 -0.07 -72.86
C VAL A 40 5.13 1.26 -72.95
N ASN A 41 4.72 2.27 -72.17
CA ASN A 41 5.36 3.58 -72.09
C ASN A 41 6.36 3.68 -70.92
N GLY A 42 6.50 2.63 -70.12
CA GLY A 42 7.34 2.62 -68.91
C GLY A 42 6.65 3.21 -67.68
N THR A 43 5.34 3.42 -67.71
CA THR A 43 4.55 3.90 -66.57
C THR A 43 4.24 2.73 -65.63
N THR A 44 4.46 2.94 -64.33
CA THR A 44 4.19 1.93 -63.31
C THR A 44 2.80 2.11 -62.68
N HIS A 45 2.07 1.01 -62.51
CA HIS A 45 0.78 0.95 -61.86
C HIS A 45 0.88 -0.04 -60.70
N ASN A 46 0.77 0.44 -59.46
CA ASN A 46 0.87 -0.41 -58.28
C ASN A 46 -0.49 -1.00 -57.92
N ASP A 47 -0.45 -2.17 -57.29
CA ASP A 47 -1.62 -2.72 -56.60
C ASP A 47 -2.00 -1.79 -55.44
N TYR A 48 -3.29 -1.68 -55.16
CA TYR A 48 -3.75 -0.82 -54.09
C TYR A 48 -5.04 -1.32 -53.44
N CYS A 49 -5.22 -0.98 -52.16
CA CYS A 49 -6.44 -1.27 -51.45
C CYS A 49 -7.49 -0.20 -51.76
N ALA A 50 -8.57 -0.58 -52.44
CA ALA A 50 -9.70 0.31 -52.66
C ALA A 50 -10.48 0.57 -51.35
N ASP A 51 -10.54 -0.42 -50.48
CA ASP A 51 -11.09 -0.32 -49.13
C ASP A 51 -10.43 -1.38 -48.20
N TYR A 52 -10.99 -1.55 -47.00
CA TYR A 52 -10.44 -2.45 -45.99
C TYR A 52 -10.42 -3.94 -46.41
N HIS A 53 -11.30 -4.37 -47.31
CA HIS A 53 -11.38 -5.74 -47.81
C HIS A 53 -11.15 -5.88 -49.31
N THR A 54 -11.09 -4.79 -50.07
CA THR A 54 -10.99 -4.87 -51.54
C THR A 54 -9.59 -4.51 -52.01
N LEU A 55 -8.88 -5.49 -52.57
CA LEU A 55 -7.65 -5.30 -53.34
C LEU A 55 -8.01 -4.99 -54.80
N VAL A 56 -7.39 -3.94 -55.35
CA VAL A 56 -7.34 -3.69 -56.79
C VAL A 56 -5.98 -4.14 -57.29
N GLU A 57 -6.00 -5.26 -58.00
CA GLU A 57 -4.84 -5.88 -58.63
C GLU A 57 -4.63 -5.28 -60.02
N MET A 58 -3.41 -4.83 -60.28
CA MET A 58 -2.96 -4.46 -61.61
C MET A 58 -2.37 -5.68 -62.29
N GLY A 59 -2.82 -5.98 -63.51
CA GLY A 59 -2.27 -7.05 -64.33
C GLY A 59 -2.07 -6.63 -65.77
N CYS A 60 -1.47 -7.51 -66.58
CA CYS A 60 -1.33 -7.29 -68.02
C CYS A 60 -2.30 -8.15 -68.83
N GLU A 61 -3.11 -7.53 -69.68
CA GLU A 61 -3.90 -8.20 -70.72
C GLU A 61 -3.32 -7.87 -72.10
N GLY A 62 -2.35 -8.68 -72.53
CA GLY A 62 -1.56 -8.42 -73.74
C GLY A 62 -0.62 -7.23 -73.54
N ALA A 63 -0.85 -6.14 -74.29
CA ALA A 63 -0.05 -4.92 -74.21
C ALA A 63 -0.66 -3.83 -73.29
N TYR A 64 -1.81 -4.11 -72.67
CA TYR A 64 -2.55 -3.14 -71.88
C TYR A 64 -2.56 -3.53 -70.40
N VAL A 65 -2.56 -2.51 -69.55
CA VAL A 65 -2.81 -2.67 -68.11
C VAL A 65 -4.30 -2.95 -67.91
N SER A 66 -4.60 -3.97 -67.12
CA SER A 66 -5.94 -4.36 -66.71
C SER A 66 -6.06 -4.24 -65.19
N GLU A 67 -7.22 -3.83 -64.69
CA GLU A 67 -7.53 -3.85 -63.27
C GLU A 67 -8.51 -4.97 -62.94
N LYS A 68 -8.29 -5.67 -61.82
CA LYS A 68 -9.21 -6.67 -61.27
C LYS A 68 -9.41 -6.43 -59.79
N ARG A 69 -10.61 -6.73 -59.29
CA ARG A 69 -10.97 -6.55 -57.88
C ARG A 69 -11.05 -7.89 -57.18
N PHE A 70 -10.36 -8.00 -56.05
CA PHE A 70 -10.34 -9.18 -55.20
C PHE A 70 -10.79 -8.82 -53.79
N TYR A 71 -11.53 -9.72 -53.17
CA TYR A 71 -11.95 -9.60 -51.78
C TYR A 71 -10.95 -10.34 -50.88
N CYS A 72 -10.38 -9.65 -49.89
CA CYS A 72 -9.49 -10.20 -48.90
C CYS A 72 -10.29 -10.68 -47.68
N ASP A 73 -10.14 -11.96 -47.33
CA ASP A 73 -10.88 -12.60 -46.23
C ASP A 73 -10.68 -11.91 -44.88
N TYR A 74 -9.48 -11.36 -44.62
CA TYR A 74 -9.19 -10.60 -43.39
C TYR A 74 -9.10 -9.09 -43.63
N LYS A 75 -8.10 -8.62 -44.39
CA LYS A 75 -8.01 -7.21 -44.82
C LYS A 75 -7.02 -7.03 -45.97
N CYS A 76 -7.15 -5.91 -46.67
CA CYS A 76 -6.15 -5.40 -47.60
C CYS A 76 -5.24 -4.38 -46.88
N ILE A 77 -3.92 -4.54 -47.01
CA ILE A 77 -2.94 -3.55 -46.54
C ILE A 77 -1.88 -3.36 -47.62
N GLU A 78 -1.59 -2.09 -47.96
CA GLU A 78 -0.47 -1.72 -48.85
C GLU A 78 -0.48 -2.46 -50.21
N GLY A 79 -1.67 -2.64 -50.80
CA GLY A 79 -1.78 -3.27 -52.12
C GLY A 79 -1.63 -4.79 -52.09
N LYS A 80 -1.95 -5.45 -50.98
CA LYS A 80 -2.06 -6.92 -50.92
C LYS A 80 -3.11 -7.37 -49.91
N CYS A 81 -3.66 -8.56 -50.13
CA CYS A 81 -4.43 -9.27 -49.13
C CYS A 81 -3.49 -9.86 -48.07
N VAL A 82 -3.81 -9.63 -46.80
CA VAL A 82 -3.11 -10.24 -45.68
C VAL A 82 -4.05 -11.21 -44.98
N ASP A 83 -3.51 -12.38 -44.60
CA ASP A 83 -4.27 -13.35 -43.83
C ASP A 83 -4.52 -12.85 -42.41
N ALA A 84 -5.58 -13.37 -41.78
CA ALA A 84 -5.81 -13.14 -40.36
C ALA A 84 -4.55 -13.58 -39.58
N PRO A 85 -4.09 -12.80 -38.59
CA PRO A 85 -2.98 -13.23 -37.77
C PRO A 85 -3.36 -14.58 -37.15
N VAL A 86 -2.51 -15.58 -37.36
CA VAL A 86 -2.63 -16.86 -36.68
C VAL A 86 -2.32 -16.58 -35.22
N VAL A 87 -3.37 -16.37 -34.42
CA VAL A 87 -3.24 -16.27 -32.97
C VAL A 87 -2.96 -17.69 -32.49
N GLU A 88 -1.68 -17.98 -32.23
CA GLU A 88 -1.36 -19.25 -31.57
C GLU A 88 -2.10 -19.29 -30.22
N PRO A 89 -2.78 -20.41 -29.91
CA PRO A 89 -3.51 -20.53 -28.65
C PRO A 89 -2.53 -20.29 -27.50
N ILE A 90 -2.86 -19.32 -26.65
CA ILE A 90 -2.06 -19.01 -25.48
C ILE A 90 -2.19 -20.22 -24.55
N ALA A 91 -1.11 -20.67 -23.93
CA ALA A 91 -1.26 -21.70 -22.90
C ALA A 91 -2.08 -21.12 -21.74
N CYS A 92 -3.03 -21.88 -21.17
CA CYS A 92 -3.75 -21.43 -19.99
C CYS A 92 -2.76 -20.98 -18.90
N VAL A 93 -2.94 -19.77 -18.38
CA VAL A 93 -2.10 -19.21 -17.31
C VAL A 93 -2.93 -19.07 -16.05
N ASP A 94 -2.39 -19.59 -14.96
CA ASP A 94 -2.97 -19.56 -13.62
C ASP A 94 -2.13 -18.63 -12.74
N MET A 95 -2.75 -17.60 -12.17
CA MET A 95 -2.03 -16.48 -11.57
C MET A 95 -1.49 -16.79 -10.16
N ASP A 96 -2.11 -17.72 -9.44
CA ASP A 96 -1.66 -18.20 -8.13
C ASP A 96 -1.58 -19.74 -8.04
N GLY A 97 -2.06 -20.45 -9.07
CA GLY A 97 -2.01 -21.90 -9.10
C GLY A 97 -3.22 -22.50 -8.40
N GLU A 98 -2.98 -23.36 -7.42
CA GLU A 98 -4.06 -24.00 -6.65
C GLU A 98 -4.03 -23.46 -5.21
N ASP A 99 -4.21 -22.14 -5.06
CA ASP A 99 -4.18 -21.40 -3.79
C ASP A 99 -5.55 -20.78 -3.44
N PHE A 100 -6.29 -21.48 -2.60
CA PHE A 100 -7.63 -21.07 -2.17
C PHE A 100 -7.68 -19.79 -1.30
N PHE A 101 -6.54 -19.23 -0.86
CA PHE A 101 -6.49 -18.11 0.08
C PHE A 101 -6.08 -16.79 -0.56
N THR A 102 -5.61 -16.84 -1.80
CA THR A 102 -5.32 -15.67 -2.61
C THR A 102 -6.49 -15.45 -3.56
N LYS A 103 -6.82 -14.18 -3.84
CA LYS A 103 -7.82 -13.86 -4.85
C LYS A 103 -7.12 -13.88 -6.20
N SER A 104 -7.55 -14.73 -7.13
CA SER A 104 -6.91 -14.79 -8.44
C SER A 104 -7.90 -15.01 -9.59
N TYR A 105 -7.32 -15.36 -10.73
CA TYR A 105 -7.99 -15.69 -11.98
C TYR A 105 -7.06 -16.53 -12.87
N ILE A 106 -7.66 -17.23 -13.82
CA ILE A 106 -6.95 -17.84 -14.94
C ILE A 106 -7.17 -17.04 -16.23
N ILE A 107 -6.24 -17.16 -17.16
CA ILE A 107 -6.38 -16.74 -18.57
C ILE A 107 -6.46 -18.02 -19.41
N ASP A 108 -7.56 -18.23 -20.14
CA ASP A 108 -7.74 -19.41 -21.00
C ASP A 108 -6.94 -19.32 -22.33
N GLU A 109 -7.08 -20.35 -23.17
CA GLU A 109 -6.38 -20.42 -24.44
C GLU A 109 -6.77 -19.36 -25.48
N TRP A 110 -7.88 -18.65 -25.24
CA TRP A 110 -8.36 -17.54 -26.06
C TRP A 110 -8.06 -16.17 -25.43
N GLY A 111 -7.33 -16.12 -24.32
CA GLY A 111 -6.99 -14.88 -23.62
C GLY A 111 -8.10 -14.33 -22.73
N LYS A 112 -9.15 -15.11 -22.44
CA LYS A 112 -10.27 -14.69 -21.59
C LYS A 112 -9.97 -14.99 -20.12
N GLN A 113 -10.32 -14.05 -19.26
CA GLN A 113 -10.13 -14.16 -17.81
C GLN A 113 -11.31 -14.83 -17.11
N PHE A 114 -11.03 -15.72 -16.17
CA PHE A 114 -12.01 -16.31 -15.26
C PHE A 114 -11.52 -16.20 -13.83
N TYR A 115 -12.28 -15.49 -13.01
CA TYR A 115 -11.96 -15.24 -11.61
C TYR A 115 -12.49 -16.35 -10.71
N ASP A 116 -11.83 -16.54 -9.59
CA ASP A 116 -12.36 -17.34 -8.49
C ASP A 116 -13.62 -16.68 -7.94
N GLU A 117 -14.57 -17.50 -7.52
CA GLU A 117 -15.86 -16.98 -7.07
C GLU A 117 -16.39 -17.70 -5.84
N CYS A 118 -16.95 -16.92 -4.92
CA CYS A 118 -17.65 -17.44 -3.77
C CYS A 118 -19.08 -17.86 -4.15
N GLN A 119 -19.35 -19.14 -3.95
CA GLN A 119 -20.62 -19.81 -4.14
C GLN A 119 -21.39 -19.91 -2.81
N PRO A 120 -22.71 -20.18 -2.86
CA PRO A 120 -23.50 -20.37 -1.64
C PRO A 120 -22.93 -21.45 -0.71
N ARG A 121 -23.16 -21.28 0.60
CA ARG A 121 -22.70 -22.19 1.67
C ARG A 121 -21.17 -22.24 1.85
N GLU A 122 -20.52 -21.10 1.73
CA GLU A 122 -19.07 -20.92 1.96
C GLU A 122 -18.22 -21.85 1.06
N MET A 123 -18.64 -21.99 -0.19
CA MET A 123 -17.93 -22.77 -1.19
C MET A 123 -17.16 -21.83 -2.10
N LEU A 124 -15.86 -22.02 -2.26
CA LEU A 124 -15.04 -21.37 -3.27
C LEU A 124 -15.06 -22.22 -4.55
N LEU A 125 -15.39 -21.59 -5.67
CA LEU A 125 -15.07 -22.11 -7.00
C LEU A 125 -13.73 -21.53 -7.43
N GLU A 126 -12.71 -22.37 -7.33
CA GLU A 126 -11.36 -22.11 -7.79
C GLU A 126 -11.27 -22.36 -9.30
N ARG A 127 -10.68 -21.41 -10.02
CA ARG A 127 -10.30 -21.55 -11.42
C ARG A 127 -8.84 -21.95 -11.48
N VAL A 128 -8.55 -23.09 -12.10
CA VAL A 128 -7.17 -23.60 -12.21
C VAL A 128 -6.82 -24.02 -13.63
N CYS A 129 -5.56 -23.88 -14.03
CA CYS A 129 -5.10 -24.42 -15.30
C CYS A 129 -4.61 -25.87 -15.15
N ARG A 130 -5.22 -26.82 -15.87
CA ARG A 130 -4.78 -28.23 -15.92
C ARG A 130 -4.53 -28.68 -17.35
N LYS A 131 -3.30 -29.10 -17.65
CA LYS A 131 -2.87 -29.50 -19.00
C LYS A 131 -3.17 -28.41 -20.05
N ASN A 132 -2.90 -27.15 -19.69
CA ASN A 132 -3.18 -25.96 -20.50
C ASN A 132 -4.67 -25.70 -20.81
N ILE A 133 -5.60 -26.30 -20.06
CA ILE A 133 -7.03 -26.06 -20.20
C ILE A 133 -7.57 -25.54 -18.87
N GLY A 134 -8.37 -24.48 -18.92
CA GLY A 134 -9.07 -23.97 -17.74
C GLY A 134 -9.99 -25.03 -17.12
N SER A 135 -9.91 -25.19 -15.81
CA SER A 135 -10.66 -26.17 -15.03
C SER A 135 -11.26 -25.53 -13.79
N GLU A 136 -12.28 -26.17 -13.25
CA GLU A 136 -13.01 -25.73 -12.06
C GLU A 136 -12.75 -26.70 -10.91
N LYS A 137 -12.50 -26.18 -9.71
CA LYS A 137 -12.41 -26.96 -8.48
C LYS A 137 -13.22 -26.31 -7.37
N TYR A 138 -13.97 -27.11 -6.65
CA TYR A 138 -14.76 -26.64 -5.52
C TYR A 138 -14.06 -26.95 -4.19
N LYS A 139 -13.94 -25.94 -3.33
CA LYS A 139 -13.42 -26.08 -1.96
C LYS A 139 -14.39 -25.44 -0.99
N ARG A 140 -14.82 -26.18 0.03
CA ARG A 140 -15.51 -25.59 1.18
C ARG A 140 -14.48 -24.86 2.04
N CYS A 141 -14.69 -23.57 2.27
CA CYS A 141 -13.89 -22.76 3.18
C CYS A 141 -14.19 -23.15 4.63
N ASP A 142 -13.17 -23.15 5.48
CA ASP A 142 -13.31 -23.57 6.87
C ASP A 142 -14.04 -22.50 7.73
N TYR A 143 -13.92 -21.22 7.35
CA TYR A 143 -14.63 -20.11 7.98
C TYR A 143 -15.63 -19.44 7.02
N LYS A 144 -15.14 -18.64 6.08
CA LYS A 144 -15.97 -17.97 5.06
C LYS A 144 -15.24 -17.87 3.72
N CYS A 145 -16.03 -17.73 2.66
CA CYS A 145 -15.53 -17.29 1.37
C CYS A 145 -15.85 -15.80 1.19
N ILE A 146 -14.84 -14.98 0.92
CA ILE A 146 -15.02 -13.55 0.66
C ILE A 146 -14.20 -13.18 -0.59
N ASP A 147 -14.83 -12.50 -1.54
CA ASP A 147 -14.21 -11.95 -2.75
C ASP A 147 -13.38 -12.95 -3.58
N GLY A 148 -13.88 -14.18 -3.72
CA GLY A 148 -13.22 -15.21 -4.52
C GLY A 148 -12.03 -15.86 -3.81
N ARG A 149 -12.02 -15.88 -2.48
CA ARG A 149 -11.01 -16.62 -1.71
C ARG A 149 -11.57 -17.09 -0.38
N CYS A 150 -11.01 -18.17 0.15
CA CYS A 150 -11.23 -18.58 1.52
C CYS A 150 -10.47 -17.66 2.47
N ILE A 151 -11.16 -17.21 3.51
CA ILE A 151 -10.50 -16.58 4.65
C ILE A 151 -10.31 -17.61 5.75
N ILE A 152 -9.11 -17.63 6.32
CA ILE A 152 -8.85 -18.33 7.57
C ILE A 152 -9.46 -17.45 8.65
N ALA A 153 -10.20 -18.03 9.59
CA ALA A 153 -10.57 -17.29 10.80
C ALA A 153 -9.26 -16.85 11.45
N GLU A 154 -8.94 -15.56 11.36
CA GLU A 154 -7.93 -15.00 12.26
C GLU A 154 -8.40 -15.34 13.66
N GLU A 155 -7.48 -15.83 14.50
CA GLU A 155 -7.86 -16.18 15.87
C GLU A 155 -8.60 -14.98 16.48
N PRO A 156 -9.71 -15.22 17.19
CA PRO A 156 -10.49 -14.17 17.79
C PRO A 156 -9.60 -13.33 18.72
N THR A 157 -9.09 -12.20 18.22
CA THR A 157 -8.36 -11.25 19.03
C THR A 157 -9.40 -10.45 19.77
N CYS A 158 -9.81 -10.94 20.93
CA CYS A 158 -10.30 -10.03 21.94
C CYS A 158 -9.21 -8.98 22.16
N VAL A 159 -9.56 -7.71 22.00
CA VAL A 159 -8.62 -6.59 22.15
C VAL A 159 -8.87 -5.90 23.48
N ASP A 160 -7.87 -5.93 24.34
CA ASP A 160 -7.79 -5.23 25.62
C ASP A 160 -6.76 -4.09 25.45
N PRO A 161 -7.20 -2.83 25.20
CA PRO A 161 -6.30 -1.76 24.78
C PRO A 161 -5.30 -1.31 25.85
N ASP A 162 -5.59 -1.54 27.13
CA ASP A 162 -4.75 -1.07 28.23
C ASP A 162 -3.99 -2.21 28.95
N SER A 163 -4.24 -3.45 28.56
CA SER A 163 -3.59 -4.63 29.15
C SER A 163 -3.78 -4.71 30.67
N LYS A 164 -5.01 -4.42 31.15
CA LYS A 164 -5.42 -4.42 32.57
C LYS A 164 -4.89 -3.23 33.37
N ASN A 165 -4.71 -2.09 32.73
CA ASN A 165 -4.26 -0.90 33.43
C ASN A 165 -5.45 -0.21 34.09
N LEU A 166 -5.64 -0.54 35.38
CA LEU A 166 -6.73 -0.02 36.20
C LEU A 166 -6.81 1.51 36.26
N SER A 167 -5.78 2.27 35.87
CA SER A 167 -5.77 3.74 35.89
C SER A 167 -6.30 4.38 34.61
N ILE A 168 -6.64 3.59 33.60
CA ILE A 168 -7.20 4.05 32.33
C ILE A 168 -8.56 3.38 32.16
N GLN A 169 -9.57 4.13 31.74
CA GLN A 169 -10.82 3.51 31.31
C GLN A 169 -10.72 3.14 29.84
N THR A 170 -10.94 1.87 29.51
CA THR A 170 -11.01 1.40 28.14
C THR A 170 -12.29 0.62 27.85
N THR A 171 -12.37 0.09 26.64
CA THR A 171 -13.47 -0.72 26.15
C THR A 171 -12.87 -1.92 25.44
N VAL A 172 -13.19 -3.11 25.96
CA VAL A 172 -12.77 -4.39 25.40
C VAL A 172 -13.82 -4.86 24.40
N VAL A 173 -13.36 -5.34 23.24
CA VAL A 173 -14.23 -5.91 22.21
C VAL A 173 -13.87 -7.39 22.04
N ASP A 174 -14.86 -8.28 22.16
CA ASP A 174 -14.67 -9.72 21.98
C ASP A 174 -14.92 -10.19 20.54
N GLU A 175 -14.71 -11.50 20.32
CA GLU A 175 -14.90 -12.20 19.04
C GLU A 175 -16.29 -12.06 18.41
N ASP A 176 -17.32 -11.87 19.24
CA ASP A 176 -18.70 -11.72 18.81
C ASP A 176 -19.07 -10.24 18.57
N GLY A 177 -18.10 -9.33 18.69
CA GLY A 177 -18.31 -7.89 18.63
C GLY A 177 -19.00 -7.31 19.86
N ARG A 178 -19.06 -8.06 20.97
CA ARG A 178 -19.60 -7.53 22.23
C ARG A 178 -18.58 -6.61 22.85
N THR A 179 -19.06 -5.52 23.41
CA THR A 179 -18.23 -4.51 24.06
C THR A 179 -18.46 -4.50 25.56
N LEU A 180 -17.39 -4.55 26.34
CA LEU A 180 -17.39 -4.36 27.79
C LEU A 180 -16.54 -3.13 28.11
N LYS A 181 -16.96 -2.32 29.07
CA LYS A 181 -16.29 -1.08 29.45
C LYS A 181 -16.02 -1.11 30.94
N ASP A 182 -14.87 -0.59 31.38
CA ASP A 182 -14.58 -0.55 32.82
C ASP A 182 -15.58 0.33 33.55
N VAL A 183 -16.03 -0.19 34.70
CA VAL A 183 -17.09 0.43 35.50
C VAL A 183 -16.74 0.41 36.98
N CYS A 184 -17.02 1.50 37.68
CA CYS A 184 -16.89 1.52 39.14
C CYS A 184 -18.07 0.81 39.78
N GLU A 185 -17.80 -0.27 40.52
CA GLU A 185 -18.83 -0.95 41.31
C GLU A 185 -19.06 -0.27 42.66
N SER A 186 -18.03 0.37 43.21
CA SER A 186 -18.09 1.14 44.44
C SER A 186 -17.06 2.28 44.41
N HIS A 187 -17.02 3.08 45.48
CA HIS A 187 -16.04 4.17 45.61
C HIS A 187 -14.57 3.69 45.52
N ASN A 188 -14.26 2.42 45.81
CA ASN A 188 -12.90 1.90 45.80
C ASN A 188 -12.75 0.56 45.07
N LYS A 189 -13.72 0.18 44.22
CA LYS A 189 -13.67 -1.05 43.41
C LYS A 189 -14.03 -0.75 41.96
N VAL A 190 -13.23 -1.29 41.06
CA VAL A 190 -13.44 -1.24 39.61
C VAL A 190 -13.72 -2.66 39.09
N SER A 191 -14.72 -2.79 38.24
CA SER A 191 -14.92 -3.96 37.38
C SER A 191 -14.25 -3.69 36.06
N GLU A 192 -13.06 -4.26 35.90
CA GLU A 192 -12.21 -4.15 34.72
C GLU A 192 -12.69 -5.14 33.65
N ALA A 193 -12.96 -4.63 32.45
CA ALA A 193 -13.17 -5.44 31.27
C ALA A 193 -11.81 -5.94 30.77
N ILE A 194 -11.64 -7.25 30.61
CA ILE A 194 -10.38 -7.85 30.13
C ILE A 194 -10.64 -8.92 29.09
N CYS A 195 -9.60 -9.23 28.32
CA CYS A 195 -9.59 -10.39 27.43
C CYS A 195 -9.07 -11.66 28.10
N GLU A 196 -9.87 -12.72 28.09
CA GLU A 196 -9.47 -14.05 28.56
C GLU A 196 -10.02 -15.13 27.61
N ASN A 197 -9.11 -15.89 26.97
CA ASN A 197 -9.45 -16.92 25.98
C ASN A 197 -10.35 -16.41 24.83
N GLY A 198 -10.03 -15.25 24.26
CA GLY A 198 -10.79 -14.66 23.14
C GLY A 198 -12.13 -14.02 23.53
N LYS A 199 -12.48 -13.98 24.83
CA LYS A 199 -13.74 -13.42 25.33
C LYS A 199 -13.51 -12.23 26.25
N ALA A 200 -14.38 -11.23 26.13
CA ALA A 200 -14.44 -10.11 27.06
C ALA A 200 -15.17 -10.57 28.33
N ILE A 201 -14.53 -10.39 29.49
CA ILE A 201 -15.11 -10.69 30.81
C ILE A 201 -14.79 -9.56 31.79
N TYR A 202 -15.56 -9.45 32.88
CA TYR A 202 -15.23 -8.56 33.98
C TYR A 202 -14.40 -9.26 35.06
N LYS A 203 -13.40 -8.57 35.62
CA LYS A 203 -12.75 -8.92 36.89
C LYS A 203 -12.78 -7.73 37.84
N ILE A 204 -13.07 -8.00 39.11
CA ILE A 204 -13.17 -6.96 40.14
C ILE A 204 -11.81 -6.73 40.79
N PHE A 205 -11.37 -5.47 40.79
CA PHE A 205 -10.14 -5.03 41.43
C PHE A 205 -10.41 -3.97 42.50
N GLN A 206 -9.52 -3.91 43.49
CA GLN A 206 -9.55 -2.93 44.58
C GLN A 206 -8.65 -1.75 44.23
N CYS A 207 -9.19 -0.54 44.17
CA CYS A 207 -8.41 0.67 43.97
C CYS A 207 -7.66 1.06 45.26
N ASN A 208 -6.43 1.57 45.11
CA ASN A 208 -5.69 2.17 46.22
C ASN A 208 -6.32 3.51 46.65
N GLY A 209 -6.92 4.23 45.70
CA GLY A 209 -7.73 5.43 45.95
C GLY A 209 -9.19 5.24 45.62
N GLU A 210 -9.75 6.21 44.91
CA GLU A 210 -11.14 6.16 44.50
C GLU A 210 -11.28 5.70 43.05
N CYS A 211 -12.34 4.95 42.77
CA CYS A 211 -12.72 4.66 41.40
C CYS A 211 -13.55 5.82 40.86
N LYS A 212 -13.09 6.46 39.79
CA LYS A 212 -13.83 7.48 39.04
C LYS A 212 -13.92 7.10 37.58
N ASN A 213 -15.13 7.20 37.02
CA ASN A 213 -15.39 6.95 35.60
C ASN A 213 -14.83 5.61 35.09
N GLY A 214 -14.87 4.54 35.89
CA GLY A 214 -14.36 3.23 35.50
C GLY A 214 -12.84 3.06 35.60
N ALA A 215 -12.11 4.02 36.17
CA ALA A 215 -10.67 3.90 36.42
C ALA A 215 -10.36 4.17 37.89
N CYS A 216 -9.36 3.49 38.43
CA CYS A 216 -8.75 3.78 39.71
C CYS A 216 -7.87 5.02 39.61
N GLU A 217 -8.29 6.11 40.27
CA GLU A 217 -7.39 7.21 40.54
C GLU A 217 -6.46 6.80 41.70
N GLU A 218 -5.16 6.97 41.50
CA GLU A 218 -4.24 6.88 42.62
C GLU A 218 -4.66 7.91 43.66
N VAL A 219 -4.60 7.54 44.93
CA VAL A 219 -4.52 8.56 45.97
C VAL A 219 -3.24 9.28 45.65
N GLU A 220 -3.32 10.48 45.06
CA GLU A 220 -2.25 11.45 45.21
C GLU A 220 -2.01 11.45 46.71
N THR A 221 -0.91 10.84 47.15
CA THR A 221 -0.47 10.90 48.53
C THR A 221 -0.13 12.36 48.74
N ALA A 222 -1.16 13.14 49.00
CA ALA A 222 -1.08 14.55 49.21
C ALA A 222 -0.22 14.72 50.44
N VAL A 223 0.92 15.37 50.26
CA VAL A 223 1.05 16.80 50.55
C VAL A 223 2.54 17.03 50.46
N MET A 224 2.99 17.71 49.40
CA MET A 224 4.28 18.41 49.48
C MET A 224 4.18 19.32 50.69
N CYS A 225 4.90 18.97 51.75
CA CYS A 225 4.91 19.77 52.95
C CYS A 225 5.56 21.11 52.61
N SER A 226 4.79 22.20 52.71
CA SER A 226 5.31 23.55 52.53
C SER A 226 5.72 24.10 53.89
N SER A 227 7.02 24.40 54.03
CA SER A 227 7.73 24.90 55.22
C SER A 227 8.01 23.87 56.33
N ASP A 228 9.09 24.12 57.08
CA ASP A 228 9.75 23.32 58.13
C ASP A 228 8.89 22.95 59.36
N LYS A 229 7.58 22.76 59.18
CA LYS A 229 6.70 22.30 60.24
C LYS A 229 7.14 20.91 60.70
N THR A 230 7.36 20.83 62.00
CA THR A 230 7.47 19.56 62.71
C THR A 230 6.14 19.31 63.42
N LEU A 231 5.54 18.13 63.25
CA LEU A 231 4.29 17.76 63.89
C LEU A 231 4.52 16.52 64.77
N CYS A 232 3.77 16.42 65.88
CA CYS A 232 3.75 15.23 66.73
C CYS A 232 2.57 14.34 66.38
N TYR A 233 2.82 13.05 66.17
CA TYR A 233 1.77 12.04 66.01
C TYR A 233 2.08 10.81 66.88
N GLY A 234 1.53 10.79 68.10
CA GLY A 234 1.83 9.78 69.11
C GLY A 234 3.29 9.82 69.55
N ASP A 235 4.00 8.70 69.39
CA ASP A 235 5.44 8.56 69.72
C ASP A 235 6.36 8.94 68.55
N TYR A 236 5.87 9.65 67.53
CA TYR A 236 6.66 10.05 66.37
C TYR A 236 6.65 11.57 66.20
N THR A 237 7.80 12.13 65.84
CA THR A 237 7.90 13.44 65.19
C THR A 237 7.86 13.25 63.68
N THR A 238 7.15 14.12 62.97
CA THR A 238 7.21 14.20 61.52
C THR A 238 7.81 15.54 61.12
N LYS A 239 8.87 15.51 60.32
CA LYS A 239 9.53 16.72 59.83
C LYS A 239 9.44 16.78 58.31
N CYS A 240 9.07 17.93 57.79
CA CYS A 240 9.20 18.20 56.37
C CYS A 240 10.66 18.46 56.00
N VAL A 241 11.24 17.67 55.09
CA VAL A 241 12.55 17.93 54.50
C VAL A 241 12.44 17.73 53.00
N ASN A 242 12.74 18.78 52.21
CA ASN A 242 12.70 18.75 50.74
C ASN A 242 11.36 18.20 50.17
N ASN A 243 10.23 18.74 50.66
CA ASN A 243 8.87 18.32 50.28
C ASN A 243 8.53 16.86 50.61
N LYS A 244 9.30 16.20 51.49
CA LYS A 244 9.05 14.84 51.97
C LYS A 244 8.96 14.80 53.49
N TRP A 245 7.96 14.10 54.02
CA TRP A 245 7.86 13.83 55.45
C TRP A 245 8.88 12.76 55.87
N ILE A 246 9.69 13.10 56.88
CA ILE A 246 10.58 12.17 57.59
C ILE A 246 9.97 11.89 58.95
N TYR A 247 9.89 10.61 59.31
CA TYR A 247 9.37 10.15 60.60
C TYR A 247 10.54 9.75 61.50
N GLU A 248 10.56 10.27 62.72
CA GLU A 248 11.52 9.89 63.75
C GLU A 248 10.76 9.44 65.00
N LYS A 249 11.12 8.27 65.54
CA LYS A 249 10.47 7.70 66.72
C LYS A 249 11.10 8.29 67.98
N CYS A 250 10.26 8.87 68.84
CA CYS A 250 10.66 9.40 70.14
C CYS A 250 10.63 8.30 71.20
N GLU A 251 11.76 8.04 71.85
CA GLU A 251 11.88 7.03 72.91
C GLU A 251 10.99 7.34 74.13
N TYR A 252 10.74 8.61 74.41
CA TYR A 252 9.93 9.09 75.54
C TYR A 252 8.65 9.83 75.12
N GLY A 253 8.18 9.58 73.89
CA GLY A 253 7.01 10.24 73.31
C GLY A 253 7.32 11.63 72.74
N CYS A 254 6.44 12.12 71.88
CA CYS A 254 6.56 13.44 71.28
C CYS A 254 5.90 14.51 72.18
N ASP A 255 6.48 15.70 72.23
CA ASP A 255 5.89 16.85 72.94
C ASP A 255 5.30 17.84 71.93
N SER A 256 3.97 17.91 71.90
CA SER A 256 3.23 18.81 71.02
C SER A 256 3.52 20.30 71.27
N SER A 257 4.04 20.66 72.45
CA SER A 257 4.34 22.06 72.78
C SER A 257 5.70 22.52 72.25
N SER A 258 6.69 21.62 72.20
CA SER A 258 8.03 21.90 71.66
C SER A 258 8.23 21.41 70.23
N SER A 259 7.26 20.70 69.66
CA SER A 259 7.36 20.09 68.32
C SER A 259 8.59 19.20 68.16
N GLY A 260 8.95 18.47 69.22
CA GLY A 260 10.16 17.63 69.28
C GLY A 260 10.00 16.42 70.20
N CYS A 261 10.99 15.52 70.19
CA CYS A 261 11.01 14.36 71.08
C CYS A 261 11.31 14.77 72.52
N ARG A 262 10.57 14.19 73.48
CA ARG A 262 10.85 14.39 74.91
C ARG A 262 12.23 13.84 75.25
N SER A 263 12.97 14.63 76.02
CA SER A 263 14.20 14.16 76.67
C SER A 263 13.84 13.12 77.73
N SER A 264 14.74 12.16 77.99
CA SER A 264 14.60 11.24 79.12
C SER A 264 14.25 12.03 80.39
N PRO A 265 13.25 11.61 81.18
CA PRO A 265 12.92 12.30 82.41
C PRO A 265 14.14 12.34 83.32
N THR A 266 14.64 13.54 83.58
CA THR A 266 15.63 13.78 84.62
C THR A 266 14.97 13.39 85.94
N ILE A 267 15.49 12.35 86.60
CA ILE A 267 15.01 11.95 87.93
C ILE A 267 15.36 13.11 88.88
N ILE A 268 14.39 13.98 89.13
CA ILE A 268 14.47 15.01 90.16
C ILE A 268 13.73 14.42 91.36
N GLU A 269 14.47 14.14 92.43
CA GLU A 269 13.89 13.80 93.74
C GLU A 269 13.05 14.99 94.22
N GLU A 270 11.75 14.76 94.41
CA GLU A 270 10.74 15.76 94.67
C GLU A 270 10.61 16.03 96.18
N GLU A 271 10.85 17.28 96.62
CA GLU A 271 10.29 17.79 97.89
C GLU A 271 8.95 18.47 97.63
N THR A 272 7.93 17.96 98.34
CA THR A 272 6.51 18.31 98.29
C THR A 272 6.18 19.77 98.59
N LYS A 273 5.25 20.38 97.82
CA LYS A 273 4.16 21.25 98.34
C LYS A 273 3.11 21.63 97.29
N ALA A 274 1.84 21.55 97.67
CA ALA A 274 0.63 21.94 96.94
C ALA A 274 0.18 23.40 97.30
N PRO A 275 -1.02 23.88 96.91
CA PRO A 275 -1.49 24.24 95.56
C PRO A 275 -2.09 25.66 95.51
N VAL A 276 -2.22 26.32 94.33
CA VAL A 276 -3.10 27.50 94.17
C VAL A 276 -3.78 27.55 92.78
N VAL A 277 -5.05 27.90 92.84
CA VAL A 277 -6.12 28.06 91.83
C VAL A 277 -6.00 29.40 91.08
N ASP A 278 -6.31 29.49 89.77
CA ASP A 278 -7.31 30.46 89.24
C ASP A 278 -7.63 30.32 87.73
N LYS A 279 -8.82 30.83 87.39
CA LYS A 279 -9.60 30.86 86.15
C LYS A 279 -9.11 31.92 85.15
N SER A 280 -9.42 31.73 83.85
CA SER A 280 -10.24 32.63 83.00
C SER A 280 -9.82 32.66 81.51
N ASP A 281 -10.77 32.33 80.61
CA ASP A 281 -10.90 32.78 79.20
C ASP A 281 -10.97 34.34 79.09
N PRO A 282 -10.90 35.05 77.92
CA PRO A 282 -11.44 34.67 76.59
C PRO A 282 -10.82 35.24 75.27
N ILE A 283 -11.24 34.63 74.15
CA ILE A 283 -11.70 35.17 72.84
C ILE A 283 -11.17 36.55 72.35
N VAL A 284 -10.47 36.62 71.19
CA VAL A 284 -10.58 37.74 70.20
C VAL A 284 -10.19 37.33 68.75
N LYS A 285 -11.21 37.40 67.87
CA LYS A 285 -11.35 37.92 66.49
C LYS A 285 -10.24 37.84 65.41
N VAL A 286 -10.70 37.29 64.28
CA VAL A 286 -10.28 37.45 62.87
C VAL A 286 -10.31 38.92 62.41
N PRO A 287 -9.46 39.31 61.44
CA PRO A 287 -9.99 39.98 60.26
C PRO A 287 -9.39 39.49 58.92
N GLU A 288 -10.27 39.43 57.92
CA GLU A 288 -9.99 39.35 56.49
C GLU A 288 -9.39 40.67 55.97
N THR A 289 -8.45 40.61 55.02
CA THR A 289 -8.38 41.63 53.94
C THR A 289 -7.62 41.16 52.70
N LYS A 290 -8.37 41.14 51.59
CA LYS A 290 -8.11 41.73 50.26
C LYS A 290 -6.78 41.49 49.51
N THR A 291 -6.91 40.70 48.45
CA THR A 291 -6.60 40.99 47.03
C THR A 291 -5.77 42.24 46.70
N THR A 292 -4.64 42.03 46.00
CA THR A 292 -4.13 42.90 44.91
C THR A 292 -3.03 42.17 44.12
N GLU A 293 -3.33 41.86 42.85
CA GLU A 293 -2.37 41.71 41.74
C GLU A 293 -2.26 43.07 41.01
N PRO A 294 -1.40 43.30 40.01
CA PRO A 294 -0.20 42.56 39.57
C PRO A 294 1.02 43.49 39.35
N VAL A 295 2.25 42.95 39.31
CA VAL A 295 3.39 43.65 38.67
C VAL A 295 4.18 42.69 37.80
N LYS A 296 4.14 43.02 36.51
CA LYS A 296 4.90 42.45 35.40
C LYS A 296 6.32 43.00 35.45
N GLN A 297 7.34 42.15 35.55
CA GLN A 297 8.71 42.54 35.23
C GLN A 297 9.42 41.46 34.41
N GLU A 298 9.93 41.95 33.30
CA GLU A 298 10.70 41.32 32.24
C GLU A 298 12.18 41.38 32.65
N ILE A 299 12.86 40.24 32.76
CA ILE A 299 14.32 40.17 32.78
C ILE A 299 14.75 39.04 31.84
N LYS A 300 15.36 39.46 30.73
CA LYS A 300 16.23 38.64 29.87
C LYS A 300 17.51 38.35 30.64
N GLU A 301 17.91 37.08 30.69
CA GLU A 301 19.33 36.76 30.76
C GLU A 301 19.62 35.45 30.03
N THR A 302 20.54 35.57 29.08
CA THR A 302 21.02 34.56 28.17
C THR A 302 22.17 33.84 28.86
N THR A 303 22.02 32.55 29.16
CA THR A 303 23.14 31.70 29.56
C THR A 303 23.13 30.45 28.70
N SER A 304 24.19 30.31 27.91
CA SER A 304 24.48 29.19 27.02
C SER A 304 24.80 27.93 27.81
N VAL A 305 23.95 26.90 27.68
CA VAL A 305 24.22 25.55 28.17
C VAL A 305 24.33 24.60 26.98
N SER A 306 25.37 23.77 27.04
CA SER A 306 25.78 22.78 26.05
C SER A 306 24.68 21.72 25.87
N ILE A 307 24.28 21.48 24.62
CA ILE A 307 23.26 20.48 24.26
C ILE A 307 23.95 19.12 24.15
N GLU A 308 23.70 18.25 25.13
CA GLU A 308 23.81 16.80 24.92
C GLU A 308 22.65 16.34 24.02
N GLN A 309 23.01 15.57 23.01
CA GLN A 309 22.12 14.99 22.01
C GLN A 309 21.05 14.10 22.67
N PRO A 310 19.75 14.37 22.50
CA PRO A 310 18.71 13.52 23.06
C PRO A 310 18.66 12.19 22.31
N ALA A 311 18.58 11.10 23.08
CA ALA A 311 18.26 9.78 22.55
C ALA A 311 16.94 9.81 21.77
N ALA A 312 16.94 9.17 20.61
CA ALA A 312 15.77 9.06 19.73
C ALA A 312 14.57 8.54 20.51
N GLN A 313 13.49 9.34 20.54
CA GLN A 313 12.20 8.86 21.00
C GLN A 313 11.65 7.82 20.01
N PRO A 314 10.96 6.78 20.49
CA PRO A 314 10.34 5.78 19.63
C PRO A 314 9.28 6.46 18.76
N GLU A 315 9.47 6.34 17.45
CA GLU A 315 8.58 6.84 16.40
C GLU A 315 7.19 6.20 16.60
N GLN A 316 6.19 7.02 16.92
CA GLN A 316 4.81 6.55 17.06
C GLN A 316 4.33 6.04 15.70
N VAL A 317 4.07 4.74 15.63
CA VAL A 317 3.48 4.09 14.46
C VAL A 317 2.04 4.55 14.34
N VAL A 318 1.81 5.60 13.55
CA VAL A 318 0.48 6.06 13.18
C VAL A 318 -0.12 5.01 12.25
N GLU A 319 -1.15 4.32 12.73
CA GLU A 319 -1.88 3.31 11.98
C GLU A 319 -2.56 3.96 10.77
N THR A 320 -1.96 3.85 9.59
CA THR A 320 -2.51 4.42 8.36
C THR A 320 -3.77 3.66 7.95
N LYS A 321 -4.89 4.39 7.83
CA LYS A 321 -6.24 3.89 7.54
C LYS A 321 -6.40 3.28 6.13
N CYS A 322 -5.50 3.60 5.20
CA CYS A 322 -5.49 3.06 3.85
C CYS A 322 -4.52 1.88 3.70
N SER A 323 -4.96 0.82 3.02
CA SER A 323 -4.10 -0.30 2.62
C SER A 323 -3.06 0.09 1.55
N GLY A 324 -3.24 1.22 0.87
CA GLY A 324 -2.28 1.80 -0.07
C GLY A 324 -2.03 3.30 0.19
N CYS A 325 -2.13 4.13 -0.84
CA CYS A 325 -1.83 5.56 -0.78
C CYS A 325 -3.08 6.37 -0.41
N GLU A 326 -2.90 7.51 0.25
CA GLU A 326 -3.97 8.47 0.56
C GLU A 326 -3.62 9.81 -0.11
N ASP A 327 -4.55 10.42 -0.84
CA ASP A 327 -4.35 11.78 -1.36
C ASP A 327 -4.69 12.87 -0.33
N ILE A 328 -4.50 14.13 -0.71
CA ILE A 328 -4.78 15.30 0.15
C ILE A 328 -6.26 15.44 0.53
N ASP A 329 -7.16 14.80 -0.21
CA ASP A 329 -8.60 14.81 0.03
C ASP A 329 -9.07 13.59 0.85
N GLY A 330 -8.14 12.71 1.25
CA GLY A 330 -8.41 11.51 2.03
C GLY A 330 -8.90 10.32 1.20
N HIS A 331 -8.71 10.32 -0.12
CA HIS A 331 -9.05 9.18 -0.97
C HIS A 331 -7.96 8.11 -0.90
N CYS A 332 -8.37 6.88 -0.57
CA CYS A 332 -7.48 5.72 -0.59
C CYS A 332 -7.34 5.13 -2.01
N TYR A 333 -6.11 4.82 -2.40
CA TYR A 333 -5.75 4.14 -3.65
C TYR A 333 -5.02 2.83 -3.35
N SER A 334 -5.31 1.80 -4.12
CA SER A 334 -4.58 0.51 -4.05
C SER A 334 -3.20 0.61 -4.70
N ILE A 335 -2.22 -0.18 -4.22
CA ILE A 335 -0.87 -0.22 -4.81
C ILE A 335 -0.96 -0.58 -6.30
N GLY A 336 -0.25 0.16 -7.15
CA GLY A 336 -0.26 0.03 -8.61
C GLY A 336 -1.43 0.76 -9.30
N GLN A 337 -2.40 1.30 -8.56
CA GLN A 337 -3.51 2.04 -9.12
C GLN A 337 -3.02 3.34 -9.76
N ARG A 338 -3.42 3.57 -11.02
CA ARG A 338 -3.13 4.80 -11.76
C ARG A 338 -4.10 5.90 -11.35
N ILE A 339 -3.57 7.11 -11.20
CA ILE A 339 -4.27 8.29 -10.72
C ILE A 339 -4.06 9.40 -11.75
N ASP A 340 -5.12 10.05 -12.19
CA ASP A 340 -5.06 11.22 -13.08
C ASP A 340 -5.58 12.43 -12.32
N GLN A 341 -4.64 13.23 -11.77
CA GLN A 341 -4.96 14.44 -11.02
C GLN A 341 -4.48 15.65 -11.81
N ILE A 342 -5.43 16.45 -12.30
CA ILE A 342 -5.16 17.75 -12.96
C ILE A 342 -4.20 17.58 -14.16
N GLY A 343 -4.33 16.47 -14.92
CA GLY A 343 -3.51 16.20 -16.10
C GLY A 343 -2.10 15.68 -15.79
N VAL A 344 -1.76 15.46 -14.52
CA VAL A 344 -0.57 14.72 -14.12
C VAL A 344 -0.95 13.27 -13.93
N LYS A 345 -0.33 12.38 -14.72
CA LYS A 345 -0.51 10.94 -14.57
C LYS A 345 0.44 10.42 -13.51
N SER A 346 -0.13 9.83 -12.47
CA SER A 346 0.59 9.29 -11.31
C SER A 346 0.10 7.88 -11.00
N TYR A 347 0.73 7.22 -10.04
CA TYR A 347 0.30 5.92 -9.54
C TYR A 347 0.61 5.79 -8.04
N CYS A 348 -0.13 4.92 -7.36
CA CYS A 348 0.17 4.55 -5.98
C CYS A 348 1.31 3.53 -5.92
N SER A 349 2.43 3.88 -5.29
CA SER A 349 3.62 3.03 -5.20
C SER A 349 3.55 2.01 -4.07
N ASN A 350 4.48 1.06 -4.06
CA ASN A 350 4.64 0.05 -2.99
C ASN A 350 5.08 0.65 -1.64
N ILE A 351 5.66 1.86 -1.64
CA ILE A 351 6.00 2.62 -0.43
C ILE A 351 4.83 3.48 0.06
N LYS A 352 3.63 3.31 -0.50
CA LYS A 352 2.40 4.04 -0.18
C LYS A 352 2.42 5.54 -0.49
N ASP A 353 3.30 5.96 -1.40
CA ASP A 353 3.33 7.32 -1.95
C ASP A 353 2.74 7.40 -3.36
N ILE A 354 2.14 8.55 -3.69
CA ILE A 354 1.69 8.88 -5.04
C ILE A 354 2.88 9.40 -5.85
N ILE A 355 3.29 8.65 -6.88
CA ILE A 355 4.48 8.95 -7.70
C ILE A 355 4.05 9.22 -9.15
N ASN A 356 4.66 10.20 -9.80
CA ASN A 356 4.41 10.49 -11.22
C ASN A 356 4.83 9.31 -12.11
N GLN A 357 4.03 9.04 -13.14
CA GLN A 357 4.39 8.06 -14.15
C GLN A 357 5.57 8.55 -15.00
N LYS A 358 6.42 7.61 -15.38
CA LYS A 358 7.66 7.78 -16.11
C LYS A 358 7.43 7.80 -17.63
N ASN A 359 8.25 8.57 -18.33
CA ASN A 359 8.28 8.68 -19.77
C ASN A 359 8.96 7.48 -20.43
N ASN A 360 8.79 7.36 -21.74
CA ASN A 360 9.49 6.38 -22.56
C ASN A 360 11.02 6.51 -22.39
N GLY A 361 11.72 5.38 -22.24
CA GLY A 361 13.16 5.27 -22.01
C GLY A 361 13.61 5.32 -20.55
N GLU A 362 12.74 5.70 -19.61
CA GLU A 362 13.08 5.72 -18.18
C GLU A 362 13.01 4.32 -17.55
N SER A 363 13.79 4.07 -16.49
CA SER A 363 13.83 2.76 -15.85
C SER A 363 12.57 2.48 -15.02
N CYS A 364 12.04 1.27 -15.11
CA CYS A 364 10.82 0.82 -14.41
C CYS A 364 11.00 -0.58 -13.84
N GLN A 365 10.16 -0.93 -12.86
CA GLN A 365 10.01 -2.30 -12.36
C GLN A 365 8.68 -2.89 -12.85
N ASP A 366 7.61 -2.09 -12.86
CA ASP A 366 6.28 -2.51 -13.24
C ASP A 366 5.65 -1.64 -14.35
N GLY A 367 4.66 -2.20 -15.04
CA GLY A 367 3.95 -1.51 -16.12
C GLY A 367 3.17 -0.27 -15.67
N PHE A 368 2.68 -0.22 -14.44
CA PHE A 368 1.96 0.97 -13.93
C PHE A 368 2.89 2.17 -13.71
N GLU A 369 4.20 1.98 -13.64
CA GLU A 369 5.14 3.09 -13.53
C GLU A 369 5.26 3.90 -14.82
N CYS A 370 4.99 3.29 -15.98
CA CYS A 370 5.21 3.90 -17.28
C CYS A 370 3.95 4.56 -17.83
N LEU A 371 4.06 5.76 -18.42
CA LEU A 371 2.94 6.42 -19.12
C LEU A 371 2.28 5.50 -20.16
N SER A 372 3.11 4.73 -20.89
CA SER A 372 2.70 3.77 -21.91
C SER A 372 2.00 2.52 -21.38
N SER A 373 2.14 2.21 -20.08
CA SER A 373 1.76 0.92 -19.48
C SER A 373 2.62 -0.27 -19.85
N ALA A 374 3.80 -0.06 -20.46
CA ALA A 374 4.72 -1.12 -20.82
C ALA A 374 6.09 -0.89 -20.20
N CYS A 375 6.47 -1.80 -19.30
CA CYS A 375 7.81 -1.91 -18.76
C CYS A 375 8.47 -3.16 -19.34
N VAL A 376 9.41 -2.99 -20.27
CA VAL A 376 10.09 -4.09 -20.98
C VAL A 376 11.59 -3.93 -20.77
N ASP A 377 12.24 -5.00 -20.33
CA ASP A 377 13.68 -5.00 -19.98
C ASP A 377 14.05 -3.86 -19.00
N ARG A 378 13.18 -3.62 -18.01
CA ARG A 378 13.31 -2.55 -16.99
C ARG A 378 13.34 -1.13 -17.56
N MET A 379 12.81 -0.91 -18.77
CA MET A 379 12.63 0.41 -19.35
C MET A 379 11.20 0.61 -19.83
N CYS A 380 10.67 1.82 -19.60
CA CYS A 380 9.38 2.22 -20.13
C CYS A 380 9.48 2.29 -21.65
N GLN A 381 8.58 1.62 -22.35
CA GLN A 381 8.53 1.62 -23.82
C GLN A 381 7.20 2.14 -24.30
N ASP A 382 7.18 2.98 -25.33
CA ASP A 382 5.91 3.36 -25.97
C ASP A 382 5.18 2.08 -26.44
N LYS A 383 3.86 2.05 -26.26
CA LYS A 383 2.98 0.99 -26.75
C LYS A 383 2.98 1.01 -28.29
N VAL A 384 4.07 0.60 -28.93
CA VAL A 384 4.16 0.56 -30.38
C VAL A 384 4.86 -0.73 -30.79
N VAL A 385 3.98 -1.65 -31.17
CA VAL A 385 4.17 -2.78 -32.07
C VAL A 385 5.08 -3.88 -31.51
N LEU A 386 4.45 -5.01 -31.19
CA LEU A 386 5.04 -6.33 -31.16
C LEU A 386 5.70 -6.64 -32.52
N TYR A 387 6.81 -6.00 -32.83
CA TYR A 387 7.78 -6.52 -33.78
C TYR A 387 8.61 -7.51 -32.98
N VAL A 388 8.02 -8.68 -32.73
CA VAL A 388 8.79 -9.84 -32.31
C VAL A 388 9.85 -10.05 -33.39
N PRO A 389 11.16 -10.07 -33.09
CA PRO A 389 12.18 -10.40 -34.07
C PRO A 389 12.17 -11.92 -34.31
N LEU A 390 11.07 -12.45 -34.83
CA LEU A 390 10.92 -13.83 -35.31
C LEU A 390 11.95 -14.16 -36.39
N ILE A 391 12.46 -13.14 -37.08
CA ILE A 391 13.51 -13.25 -38.09
C ILE A 391 14.84 -13.76 -37.49
N LYS A 392 15.18 -13.45 -36.23
CA LYS A 392 16.46 -13.93 -35.66
C LYS A 392 16.46 -15.42 -35.29
N ARG A 393 15.29 -16.02 -34.99
CA ARG A 393 15.20 -17.49 -34.77
C ARG A 393 15.04 -18.26 -36.07
N PHE A 394 14.37 -17.70 -37.07
CA PHE A 394 14.22 -18.36 -38.38
C PHE A 394 15.56 -18.47 -39.11
N PHE A 395 16.43 -17.45 -39.06
CA PHE A 395 17.77 -17.54 -39.67
C PHE A 395 18.74 -18.47 -38.92
N SER A 396 18.53 -18.77 -37.64
CA SER A 396 19.32 -19.78 -36.93
C SER A 396 18.95 -21.21 -37.35
N PHE A 397 17.68 -21.45 -37.69
CA PHE A 397 17.21 -22.78 -38.08
C PHE A 397 17.51 -23.11 -39.56
N VAL A 398 17.45 -22.10 -40.43
CA VAL A 398 17.75 -22.27 -41.86
C VAL A 398 19.25 -22.50 -42.12
N ASN A 399 20.14 -21.96 -41.27
CA ASN A 399 21.59 -22.15 -41.44
C ASN A 399 22.07 -23.55 -41.04
N GLU A 400 21.32 -24.28 -40.20
CA GLU A 400 21.64 -25.65 -39.81
C GLU A 400 21.15 -26.70 -40.84
N PHE A 401 20.14 -26.35 -41.64
CA PHE A 401 19.58 -27.21 -42.69
C PHE A 401 20.23 -27.03 -44.08
N LEU A 402 20.93 -25.92 -44.33
CA LEU A 402 21.59 -25.65 -45.62
C LEU A 402 23.07 -26.07 -45.66
N PHE A 403 23.68 -26.45 -44.52
CA PHE A 403 25.10 -26.80 -44.43
C PHE A 403 25.36 -28.22 -43.89
N HIS A 404 24.36 -29.12 -43.96
CA HIS A 404 24.57 -30.55 -43.71
C HIS A 404 24.18 -31.43 -44.90
#